data_AF-A0A7C1JG70-F1
#
_entry.id   AF-A0A7C1JG70-F1
#
_cell.length_a   1.000
_cell.length_b   1.000
_cell.length_c   1.000
_cell.angle_alpha   90.00
_cell.angle_beta   90.00
_cell.angle_gamma   90.00
#
_symmetry.space_group_name_H-M   'P 1'
#
loop_
_entity.id
_entity.type
_entity.pdbx_description
1 polymer ?
#
loop_
_entity_poly.entity_id
_entity_poly.type
_entity_poly.pdbx_seq_one_letter_code
_entity_poly.pdbx_strand_id
1 'polypeptide(L)'
;MSIQFRCANPRRAQVLSTASVAINGIDFLEVLDHDAPAGAPPQRTLLVQMIKNAPWGFTTANVRIEGGVRVTDVTVEWAVRAADAGAGDVAAGRMTAAERVFYNNLPNADRILVVRVDRDGDFSTYTLRLVRSLTDARPPVGFDPILSAVDFSFKVECPSEFDCVTDQGPLLEPALEPTIDYLARDYASLRRLLFDRLAVVAPEWRERNPADLGVAIIEGLAYIGDYLSYYQDAVAAEAYLDTARRRVSVRRHARLLDYPLDDGANARAWVQIRVNVASLTLPAGRPLLTRVNGLPPVLRPDSNELARARQSRPVVFETMHPAQLFQAHNELRFYTWGEEGCSLPVGATRASLHGDLTATLKAGEVLIFIEQRSPHTGYRADADPARRHAVRLTRVVADSDPLGGQFADPPTNAATPVTEIEWMAQDALPFVLDLSLVQVPADDLDAGGETRQPASVALGNIVLADHGETLDAEELPPVAVPQRYRPALRRRNVTLAADFDP
;
A
#
# COMPACT_ATOMS: atom_id res chain seq x y z
N MET A 1 -8.08 -31.26 -27.78
CA MET A 1 -6.88 -30.76 -27.05
C MET A 1 -7.37 -30.32 -25.70
N SER A 2 -6.94 -31.01 -24.66
CA SER A 2 -7.09 -30.55 -23.27
C SER A 2 -6.31 -29.24 -23.07
N ILE A 3 -6.78 -28.41 -22.13
CA ILE A 3 -6.06 -27.19 -21.72
C ILE A 3 -5.05 -27.59 -20.64
N GLN A 4 -3.76 -27.36 -20.91
CA GLN A 4 -2.68 -27.55 -19.96
C GLN A 4 -2.43 -26.29 -19.14
N PHE A 5 -2.72 -26.36 -17.85
CA PHE A 5 -2.39 -25.33 -16.87
C PHE A 5 -0.97 -25.61 -16.34
N ARG A 6 -0.01 -24.72 -16.59
CA ARG A 6 1.39 -24.88 -16.17
C ARG A 6 1.69 -24.02 -14.95
N CYS A 7 2.61 -24.48 -14.09
CA CYS A 7 3.15 -23.62 -13.05
C CYS A 7 3.80 -22.38 -13.67
N ALA A 8 3.72 -21.23 -12.99
CA ALA A 8 4.13 -19.94 -13.54
C ALA A 8 5.62 -19.82 -13.92
N ASN A 9 6.48 -20.74 -13.43
CA ASN A 9 7.93 -20.70 -13.59
C ASN A 9 8.48 -21.85 -14.46
N PRO A 10 8.49 -21.70 -15.80
CA PRO A 10 8.96 -22.74 -16.71
C PRO A 10 10.48 -22.95 -16.64
N ARG A 11 11.26 -21.92 -16.29
CA ARG A 11 12.74 -22.02 -16.19
C ARG A 11 13.16 -22.88 -15.00
N ARG A 12 12.50 -22.71 -13.85
CA ARG A 12 12.69 -23.54 -12.65
C ARG A 12 12.26 -24.99 -12.91
N ALA A 13 11.15 -25.20 -13.63
CA ALA A 13 10.73 -26.53 -14.05
C ALA A 13 11.77 -27.21 -14.98
N GLN A 14 12.30 -26.47 -15.95
CA GLN A 14 13.37 -26.95 -16.83
C GLN A 14 14.63 -27.32 -16.03
N VAL A 15 15.14 -26.43 -15.18
CA VAL A 15 16.32 -26.70 -14.33
C VAL A 15 16.08 -27.92 -13.44
N LEU A 16 14.91 -28.00 -12.80
CA LEU A 16 14.55 -29.13 -11.93
C LEU A 16 14.45 -30.47 -12.70
N SER A 17 14.06 -30.44 -13.98
CA SER A 17 14.02 -31.62 -14.85
C SER A 17 15.41 -32.15 -15.23
N THR A 18 16.39 -31.26 -15.39
CA THR A 18 17.77 -31.61 -15.80
C THR A 18 18.73 -31.83 -14.63
N ALA A 19 18.46 -31.22 -13.47
CA ALA A 19 19.35 -31.25 -12.32
C ALA A 19 19.21 -32.55 -11.51
N SER A 20 20.35 -33.16 -11.17
CA SER A 20 20.49 -34.37 -10.33
C SER A 20 20.21 -34.13 -8.84
N VAL A 21 19.13 -33.41 -8.53
CA VAL A 21 18.70 -33.00 -7.19
C VAL A 21 17.42 -33.77 -6.81
N ALA A 22 17.35 -34.22 -5.56
CA ALA A 22 16.24 -35.03 -5.02
C ALA A 22 14.98 -34.21 -4.67
N ILE A 23 14.61 -33.26 -5.54
CA ILE A 23 13.42 -32.40 -5.43
C ILE A 23 12.50 -32.68 -6.62
N ASN A 24 11.18 -32.66 -6.40
CA ASN A 24 10.13 -32.80 -7.40
C ASN A 24 9.19 -31.57 -7.41
N GLY A 25 8.35 -31.46 -8.44
CA GLY A 25 7.36 -30.40 -8.61
C GLY A 25 6.37 -30.75 -9.72
N ILE A 26 5.31 -29.95 -9.85
CA ILE A 26 4.33 -30.02 -10.93
C ILE A 26 4.94 -29.46 -12.22
N ASP A 27 4.67 -30.09 -13.36
CA ASP A 27 4.95 -29.58 -14.71
C ASP A 27 3.67 -28.89 -15.25
N PHE A 28 2.56 -29.63 -15.27
CA PHE A 28 1.24 -29.12 -15.62
C PHE A 28 0.09 -29.90 -14.97
N LEU A 29 -1.10 -29.31 -15.03
CA LEU A 29 -2.39 -29.87 -14.66
C LEU A 29 -3.32 -29.85 -15.87
N GLU A 30 -4.04 -30.94 -16.12
CA GLU A 30 -5.15 -30.99 -17.08
C GLU A 30 -6.48 -31.29 -16.36
N VAL A 31 -7.53 -30.55 -16.71
CA VAL A 31 -8.90 -30.84 -16.24
C VAL A 31 -9.54 -31.82 -17.22
N LEU A 32 -9.95 -32.99 -16.73
CA LEU A 32 -10.54 -34.05 -17.55
C LEU A 32 -12.03 -33.75 -17.78
N ASP A 33 -12.38 -33.39 -19.01
CA ASP A 33 -13.74 -33.09 -19.45
C ASP A 33 -14.17 -34.02 -20.61
N HIS A 34 -14.06 -33.56 -21.86
CA HIS A 34 -14.54 -34.32 -23.02
C HIS A 34 -13.77 -35.64 -23.29
N ASP A 35 -12.50 -35.70 -22.90
CA ASP A 35 -11.64 -36.89 -23.06
C ASP A 35 -11.79 -37.90 -21.89
N ALA A 36 -12.82 -37.76 -21.05
CA ALA A 36 -13.05 -38.64 -19.90
C ALA A 36 -13.59 -40.04 -20.28
N PRO A 37 -13.15 -41.13 -19.60
CA PRO A 37 -13.71 -42.46 -19.83
C PRO A 37 -15.16 -42.58 -19.35
N ALA A 38 -15.97 -43.34 -20.08
CA ALA A 38 -17.41 -43.46 -19.82
C ALA A 38 -17.72 -43.91 -18.39
N GLY A 39 -18.40 -43.04 -17.63
CA GLY A 39 -18.71 -43.23 -16.20
C GLY A 39 -17.98 -42.28 -15.25
N ALA A 40 -16.88 -41.65 -15.69
CA ALA A 40 -16.24 -40.57 -14.94
C ALA A 40 -17.07 -39.27 -15.03
N PRO A 41 -17.26 -38.52 -13.92
CA PRO A 41 -17.93 -37.22 -13.98
C PRO A 41 -17.04 -36.18 -14.67
N PRO A 42 -17.58 -35.39 -15.64
CA PRO A 42 -16.84 -34.37 -16.36
C PRO A 42 -16.40 -33.23 -15.44
N GLN A 43 -15.28 -32.57 -15.77
CA GLN A 43 -14.71 -31.42 -15.06
C GLN A 43 -14.38 -31.68 -13.57
N ARG A 44 -14.51 -32.93 -13.09
CA ARG A 44 -14.25 -33.36 -11.71
C ARG A 44 -13.02 -34.26 -11.54
N THR A 45 -12.23 -34.47 -12.60
CA THR A 45 -10.91 -35.14 -12.51
C THR A 45 -9.82 -34.14 -12.87
N LEU A 46 -8.76 -34.08 -12.07
CA LEU A 46 -7.57 -33.30 -12.36
C LEU A 46 -6.39 -34.28 -12.54
N LEU A 47 -5.72 -34.22 -13.68
CA LEU A 47 -4.50 -34.97 -13.95
C LEU A 47 -3.30 -34.06 -13.69
N VAL A 48 -2.61 -34.27 -12.57
CA VAL A 48 -1.45 -33.47 -12.17
C VAL A 48 -0.17 -34.19 -12.58
N GLN A 49 0.49 -33.69 -13.62
CA GLN A 49 1.74 -34.21 -14.15
C GLN A 49 2.92 -33.67 -13.31
N MET A 50 3.70 -34.57 -12.72
CA MET A 50 4.94 -34.23 -12.00
C MET A 50 6.17 -34.29 -12.91
N ILE A 51 7.19 -33.50 -12.59
CA ILE A 51 8.45 -33.42 -13.34
C ILE A 51 9.26 -34.72 -13.18
N LYS A 52 9.34 -35.25 -11.96
CA LYS A 52 9.91 -36.57 -11.61
C LYS A 52 8.82 -37.48 -11.07
N ASN A 53 9.13 -38.77 -10.85
CA ASN A 53 8.16 -39.77 -10.39
C ASN A 53 7.36 -39.28 -9.18
N ALA A 54 6.03 -39.40 -9.27
CA ALA A 54 5.14 -38.99 -8.20
C ALA A 54 5.42 -39.86 -6.95
N PRO A 55 5.37 -39.31 -5.73
CA PRO A 55 5.72 -40.08 -4.53
C PRO A 55 4.63 -41.10 -4.17
N TRP A 56 5.05 -42.21 -3.59
CA TRP A 56 4.14 -43.18 -2.98
C TRP A 56 3.45 -42.59 -1.74
N GLY A 57 2.19 -42.96 -1.52
CA GLY A 57 1.47 -42.61 -0.28
C GLY A 57 0.85 -41.21 -0.24
N PHE A 58 0.78 -40.47 -1.34
CA PHE A 58 -0.06 -39.26 -1.41
C PHE A 58 -1.54 -39.59 -1.21
N THR A 59 -2.25 -38.73 -0.50
CA THR A 59 -3.68 -38.88 -0.17
C THR A 59 -4.43 -37.56 -0.27
N THR A 60 -5.73 -37.55 0.04
CA THR A 60 -6.54 -36.32 0.20
C THR A 60 -5.89 -35.31 1.16
N ALA A 61 -5.15 -35.77 2.18
CA ALA A 61 -4.47 -34.90 3.14
C ALA A 61 -3.27 -34.14 2.56
N ASN A 62 -2.88 -34.40 1.30
CA ASN A 62 -1.72 -33.79 0.64
C ASN A 62 -2.07 -32.88 -0.54
N VAL A 63 -3.35 -32.75 -0.90
CA VAL A 63 -3.81 -31.91 -2.01
C VAL A 63 -4.90 -31.00 -1.50
N ARG A 64 -4.68 -29.68 -1.60
CA ARG A 64 -5.67 -28.65 -1.28
C ARG A 64 -6.05 -27.89 -2.54
N ILE A 65 -7.31 -27.50 -2.64
CA ILE A 65 -7.82 -26.61 -3.69
C ILE A 65 -8.40 -25.39 -2.98
N GLU A 66 -8.05 -24.20 -3.47
CA GLU A 66 -8.42 -22.90 -2.92
C GLU A 66 -8.95 -22.01 -4.07
N GLY A 67 -9.87 -21.10 -3.79
CA GLY A 67 -10.50 -20.23 -4.80
C GLY A 67 -12.00 -20.48 -5.01
N GLY A 68 -12.53 -19.95 -6.11
CA GLY A 68 -13.98 -19.85 -6.37
C GLY A 68 -14.64 -18.61 -5.75
N VAL A 69 -15.75 -18.15 -6.35
CA VAL A 69 -16.50 -16.96 -5.90
C VAL A 69 -17.97 -17.28 -5.64
N ARG A 70 -18.57 -18.16 -6.44
CA ARG A 70 -19.91 -18.73 -6.25
C ARG A 70 -19.84 -20.17 -5.72
N VAL A 71 -18.79 -20.92 -6.08
CA VAL A 71 -18.54 -22.29 -5.63
C VAL A 71 -17.20 -22.33 -4.88
N THR A 72 -17.24 -22.07 -3.58
CA THR A 72 -16.10 -22.24 -2.67
C THR A 72 -16.00 -23.68 -2.16
N ASP A 73 -14.92 -23.98 -1.42
CA ASP A 73 -14.78 -25.19 -0.61
C ASP A 73 -14.89 -26.51 -1.40
N VAL A 74 -14.30 -26.54 -2.60
CA VAL A 74 -14.14 -27.74 -3.42
C VAL A 74 -13.23 -28.73 -2.69
N THR A 75 -13.75 -29.91 -2.35
CA THR A 75 -13.04 -30.94 -1.57
C THR A 75 -12.49 -32.06 -2.45
N VAL A 76 -11.37 -32.64 -2.04
CA VAL A 76 -10.73 -33.77 -2.73
C VAL A 76 -11.29 -35.08 -2.16
N GLU A 77 -12.03 -35.84 -2.97
CA GLU A 77 -12.58 -37.16 -2.61
C GLU A 77 -11.45 -38.21 -2.48
N TRP A 78 -10.50 -38.17 -3.42
CA TRP A 78 -9.28 -38.98 -3.38
C TRP A 78 -8.17 -38.42 -4.28
N ALA A 79 -6.94 -38.78 -3.97
CA ALA A 79 -5.77 -38.59 -4.82
C ALA A 79 -4.98 -39.91 -4.87
N VAL A 80 -4.61 -40.38 -6.08
CA VAL A 80 -3.91 -41.65 -6.32
C VAL A 80 -2.91 -41.49 -7.47
N ARG A 81 -1.71 -42.05 -7.33
CA ARG A 81 -0.68 -42.09 -8.39
C ARG A 81 -1.12 -43.05 -9.51
N ALA A 82 -1.12 -42.58 -10.76
CA ALA A 82 -1.82 -43.26 -11.86
C ALA A 82 -1.34 -44.71 -12.10
N ALA A 83 -0.03 -44.96 -12.01
CA ALA A 83 0.56 -46.30 -12.13
C ALA A 83 0.32 -47.23 -10.92
N ASP A 84 -0.05 -46.68 -9.75
CA ASP A 84 -0.33 -47.46 -8.54
C ASP A 84 -1.84 -47.75 -8.37
N ALA A 85 -2.70 -47.21 -9.25
CA ALA A 85 -4.14 -47.39 -9.19
C ALA A 85 -4.51 -48.89 -9.28
N GLY A 86 -5.00 -49.44 -8.16
CA GLY A 86 -5.08 -50.87 -7.89
C GLY A 86 -6.50 -51.44 -7.92
N ALA A 87 -6.60 -52.77 -7.76
CA ALA A 87 -7.91 -53.43 -7.59
C ALA A 87 -8.60 -53.00 -6.28
N GLY A 88 -7.82 -52.63 -5.26
CA GLY A 88 -8.33 -52.09 -3.99
C GLY A 88 -9.07 -50.75 -4.16
N ASP A 89 -8.65 -49.89 -5.09
CA ASP A 89 -9.31 -48.60 -5.36
C ASP A 89 -10.70 -48.79 -6.00
N VAL A 90 -10.81 -49.78 -6.89
CA VAL A 90 -12.09 -50.16 -7.50
C VAL A 90 -13.01 -50.83 -6.46
N ALA A 91 -12.46 -51.70 -5.61
CA ALA A 91 -13.22 -52.33 -4.52
C ALA A 91 -13.66 -51.32 -3.44
N ALA A 92 -12.89 -50.25 -3.22
CA ALA A 92 -13.22 -49.14 -2.33
C ALA A 92 -14.14 -48.08 -2.99
N GLY A 93 -14.57 -48.29 -4.24
CA GLY A 93 -15.47 -47.38 -4.95
C GLY A 93 -14.85 -46.03 -5.35
N ARG A 94 -13.51 -45.89 -5.31
CA ARG A 94 -12.83 -44.64 -5.70
C ARG A 94 -12.93 -44.39 -7.21
N MET A 95 -12.75 -45.44 -8.01
CA MET A 95 -12.78 -45.37 -9.47
C MET A 95 -13.37 -46.64 -10.08
N THR A 96 -13.94 -46.53 -11.28
CA THR A 96 -14.37 -47.67 -12.07
C THR A 96 -13.19 -48.49 -12.59
N ALA A 97 -13.45 -49.74 -13.00
CA ALA A 97 -12.45 -50.56 -13.67
C ALA A 97 -12.00 -49.95 -15.02
N ALA A 98 -12.87 -49.20 -15.70
CA ALA A 98 -12.55 -48.50 -16.95
C ALA A 98 -11.60 -47.32 -16.70
N GLU A 99 -11.89 -46.46 -15.72
CA GLU A 99 -10.99 -45.40 -15.26
C GLU A 99 -9.61 -45.95 -14.84
N ARG A 100 -9.58 -47.04 -14.07
CA ARG A 100 -8.32 -47.70 -13.67
C ARG A 100 -7.48 -48.08 -14.89
N VAL A 101 -8.10 -48.67 -15.92
CA VAL A 101 -7.40 -49.05 -17.16
C VAL A 101 -6.96 -47.82 -17.95
N PHE A 102 -7.75 -46.74 -17.97
CA PHE A 102 -7.36 -45.47 -18.59
C PHE A 102 -6.13 -44.87 -17.90
N TYR A 103 -6.15 -44.66 -16.58
CA TYR A 103 -5.05 -44.03 -15.83
C TYR A 103 -3.73 -44.81 -15.92
N ASN A 104 -3.77 -46.14 -15.83
CA ASN A 104 -2.57 -46.99 -15.94
C ASN A 104 -1.93 -46.97 -17.35
N ASN A 105 -2.70 -46.62 -18.39
CA ASN A 105 -2.20 -46.52 -19.77
C ASN A 105 -1.81 -45.09 -20.18
N LEU A 106 -1.89 -44.10 -19.27
CA LEU A 106 -1.43 -42.74 -19.56
C LEU A 106 0.10 -42.71 -19.74
N PRO A 107 0.64 -41.92 -20.69
CA PRO A 107 2.07 -41.78 -20.88
C PRO A 107 2.72 -41.20 -19.62
N ASN A 108 3.75 -41.87 -19.09
CA ASN A 108 4.38 -41.53 -17.81
C ASN A 108 3.43 -41.59 -16.59
N ALA A 109 2.52 -42.57 -16.52
CA ALA A 109 1.66 -42.81 -15.34
C ALA A 109 2.42 -42.86 -13.99
N ASP A 110 3.71 -43.23 -13.98
CA ASP A 110 4.61 -43.14 -12.81
C ASP A 110 4.84 -41.71 -12.26
N ARG A 111 4.48 -40.68 -13.03
CA ARG A 111 4.62 -39.25 -12.74
C ARG A 111 3.26 -38.53 -12.60
N ILE A 112 2.14 -39.19 -12.89
CA ILE A 112 0.81 -38.56 -12.84
C ILE A 112 0.16 -38.83 -11.49
N LEU A 113 -0.29 -37.78 -10.81
CA LEU A 113 -1.20 -37.86 -9.68
C LEU A 113 -2.62 -37.55 -10.19
N VAL A 114 -3.51 -38.53 -10.09
CA VAL A 114 -4.94 -38.36 -10.41
C VAL A 114 -5.66 -37.89 -9.17
N VAL A 115 -6.35 -36.76 -9.27
CA VAL A 115 -7.11 -36.12 -8.18
C VAL A 115 -8.59 -36.03 -8.57
N ARG A 116 -9.47 -36.47 -7.68
CA ARG A 116 -10.93 -36.42 -7.85
C ARG A 116 -11.53 -35.44 -6.85
N VAL A 117 -12.40 -34.54 -7.32
CA VAL A 117 -13.08 -33.54 -6.50
C VAL A 117 -14.58 -33.82 -6.37
N ASP A 118 -15.23 -33.32 -5.31
CA ASP A 118 -16.66 -33.57 -5.01
C ASP A 118 -17.64 -32.79 -5.92
N ARG A 119 -17.18 -31.68 -6.51
CA ARG A 119 -17.96 -30.81 -7.40
C ARG A 119 -17.10 -30.17 -8.48
N ASP A 120 -17.74 -29.81 -9.59
CA ASP A 120 -17.21 -28.86 -10.57
C ASP A 120 -17.36 -27.42 -10.04
N GLY A 121 -16.33 -26.59 -10.27
CA GLY A 121 -16.30 -25.19 -9.84
C GLY A 121 -17.02 -24.22 -10.79
N ASP A 122 -16.77 -22.93 -10.61
CA ASP A 122 -17.31 -21.83 -11.41
C ASP A 122 -16.27 -21.21 -12.39
N PHE A 123 -16.57 -20.03 -12.93
CA PHE A 123 -15.74 -19.26 -13.87
C PHE A 123 -14.52 -18.58 -13.23
N SER A 124 -14.32 -18.72 -11.92
CA SER A 124 -13.17 -18.14 -11.21
C SER A 124 -11.89 -18.94 -11.49
N THR A 125 -10.75 -18.35 -11.15
CA THR A 125 -9.50 -19.11 -10.96
C THR A 125 -9.55 -19.88 -9.65
N TYR A 126 -9.01 -21.09 -9.67
CA TYR A 126 -8.79 -21.97 -8.52
C TYR A 126 -7.31 -22.38 -8.51
N THR A 127 -6.70 -22.44 -7.33
CA THR A 127 -5.32 -22.88 -7.14
C THR A 127 -5.34 -24.29 -6.56
N LEU A 128 -4.74 -25.26 -7.25
CA LEU A 128 -4.38 -26.55 -6.65
C LEU A 128 -2.99 -26.40 -6.00
N ARG A 129 -2.86 -26.77 -4.74
CA ARG A 129 -1.60 -26.70 -3.97
C ARG A 129 -1.32 -28.02 -3.25
N LEU A 130 -0.08 -28.51 -3.38
CA LEU A 130 0.41 -29.69 -2.66
C LEU A 130 0.87 -29.28 -1.25
N VAL A 131 0.35 -29.96 -0.23
CA VAL A 131 0.56 -29.63 1.19
C VAL A 131 1.08 -30.82 1.97
N ARG A 132 1.85 -30.55 3.03
CA ARG A 132 2.43 -31.60 3.88
C ARG A 132 1.38 -32.33 4.71
N SER A 133 0.36 -31.62 5.16
CA SER A 133 -0.86 -32.17 5.77
C SER A 133 -2.01 -31.16 5.66
N LEU A 134 -3.21 -31.56 6.07
CA LEU A 134 -4.37 -30.66 6.25
C LEU A 134 -4.12 -29.50 7.26
N THR A 135 -3.03 -29.55 8.03
CA THR A 135 -2.68 -28.55 9.06
C THR A 135 -1.33 -27.87 8.83
N ASP A 136 -0.54 -28.29 7.83
CA ASP A 136 0.74 -27.68 7.45
C ASP A 136 0.75 -27.42 5.94
N ALA A 137 0.42 -26.19 5.57
CA ALA A 137 0.28 -25.73 4.19
C ALA A 137 1.62 -25.59 3.43
N ARG A 138 2.75 -25.88 4.07
CA ARG A 138 4.06 -25.97 3.40
C ARG A 138 4.10 -27.18 2.46
N PRO A 139 4.95 -27.16 1.42
CA PRO A 139 5.11 -28.32 0.55
C PRO A 139 5.54 -29.59 1.31
N PRO A 140 5.17 -30.77 0.78
CA PRO A 140 5.73 -32.07 1.20
C PRO A 140 7.26 -32.06 1.16
N VAL A 141 7.90 -32.91 1.97
CA VAL A 141 9.37 -33.02 1.98
C VAL A 141 9.84 -33.55 0.62
N GLY A 142 10.82 -32.86 0.02
CA GLY A 142 11.29 -33.15 -1.34
C GLY A 142 10.47 -32.49 -2.46
N PHE A 143 9.56 -31.56 -2.15
CA PHE A 143 8.89 -30.72 -3.16
C PHE A 143 9.44 -29.31 -3.20
N ASP A 144 9.45 -28.76 -4.41
CA ASP A 144 9.75 -27.38 -4.70
C ASP A 144 8.63 -26.44 -4.21
N PRO A 145 8.92 -25.34 -3.46
CA PRO A 145 7.89 -24.45 -2.97
C PRO A 145 7.06 -23.75 -4.06
N ILE A 146 7.69 -23.37 -5.17
CA ILE A 146 7.05 -22.63 -6.26
C ILE A 146 6.27 -23.60 -7.16
N LEU A 147 6.88 -24.72 -7.55
CA LEU A 147 6.25 -25.77 -8.37
C LEU A 147 5.37 -26.73 -7.52
N SER A 148 4.92 -26.30 -6.34
CA SER A 148 3.93 -27.01 -5.52
C SER A 148 2.49 -26.54 -5.77
N ALA A 149 2.29 -25.48 -6.56
CA ALA A 149 0.99 -24.90 -6.84
C ALA A 149 0.77 -24.59 -8.34
N VAL A 150 -0.48 -24.69 -8.79
CA VAL A 150 -0.89 -24.41 -10.17
C VAL A 150 -2.31 -23.84 -10.21
N ASP A 151 -2.50 -22.80 -11.01
CA ASP A 151 -3.78 -22.10 -11.16
C ASP A 151 -4.53 -22.62 -12.39
N PHE A 152 -5.83 -22.89 -12.24
CA PHE A 152 -6.71 -23.40 -13.28
C PHE A 152 -8.14 -22.84 -13.13
N SER A 153 -9.04 -23.16 -14.07
CA SER A 153 -10.47 -22.81 -13.94
C SER A 153 -11.35 -23.96 -14.42
N PHE A 154 -12.59 -24.02 -13.94
CA PHE A 154 -13.54 -25.08 -14.28
C PHE A 154 -14.51 -24.70 -15.41
N LYS A 155 -14.76 -23.42 -15.68
CA LYS A 155 -15.84 -22.98 -16.61
C LYS A 155 -15.38 -21.93 -17.62
N VAL A 156 -15.84 -22.14 -18.87
CA VAL A 156 -15.65 -21.31 -20.08
C VAL A 156 -16.92 -21.62 -20.91
N GLU A 157 -17.91 -20.76 -21.18
CA GLU A 157 -18.06 -19.29 -21.23
C GLU A 157 -19.45 -18.83 -20.64
N CYS A 158 -19.72 -17.50 -20.46
CA CYS A 158 -21.01 -16.75 -20.62
C CYS A 158 -21.28 -15.56 -19.61
N PRO A 159 -22.00 -14.47 -20.01
CA PRO A 159 -22.28 -13.25 -19.19
C PRO A 159 -23.78 -12.98 -18.83
N SER A 160 -24.09 -11.82 -18.18
CA SER A 160 -25.45 -11.36 -17.75
C SER A 160 -25.59 -9.82 -17.57
N GLU A 161 -26.82 -9.27 -17.47
CA GLU A 161 -27.13 -7.80 -17.47
C GLU A 161 -28.08 -7.32 -16.32
N PHE A 162 -28.21 -5.99 -16.10
CA PHE A 162 -29.02 -5.30 -15.05
C PHE A 162 -29.52 -3.88 -15.48
N ASP A 163 -30.68 -3.43 -14.97
CA ASP A 163 -31.23 -2.04 -14.92
C ASP A 163 -32.49 -2.03 -13.96
N CYS A 164 -33.23 -0.97 -13.53
CA CYS A 164 -33.24 0.51 -13.63
C CYS A 164 -33.92 1.14 -12.37
N VAL A 165 -33.90 2.48 -12.19
CA VAL A 165 -34.61 3.25 -11.11
C VAL A 165 -35.08 4.64 -11.59
N THR A 166 -36.26 5.17 -11.14
CA THR A 166 -36.67 6.59 -11.35
C THR A 166 -37.73 7.20 -10.39
N ASP A 167 -37.26 7.96 -9.39
CA ASP A 167 -37.43 9.42 -9.08
C ASP A 167 -38.75 10.30 -8.99
N GLN A 168 -38.67 11.30 -8.07
CA GLN A 168 -39.34 12.63 -7.82
C GLN A 168 -40.88 12.95 -7.80
N GLY A 169 -41.25 13.95 -6.95
CA GLY A 169 -42.40 14.88 -7.16
C GLY A 169 -43.02 15.64 -5.93
N PRO A 170 -42.91 17.00 -5.81
CA PRO A 170 -43.55 17.82 -4.74
C PRO A 170 -44.46 19.01 -5.23
N LEU A 171 -45.11 19.77 -4.31
CA LEU A 171 -46.02 20.94 -4.59
C LEU A 171 -45.92 22.11 -3.55
N LEU A 172 -46.72 23.19 -3.72
CA LEU A 172 -46.53 24.57 -3.18
C LEU A 172 -47.75 25.16 -2.39
N GLU A 173 -47.54 26.31 -1.70
CA GLU A 173 -48.49 27.01 -0.78
C GLU A 173 -48.64 28.56 -1.03
N PRO A 174 -49.63 29.26 -0.40
CA PRO A 174 -50.00 30.67 -0.69
C PRO A 174 -49.51 31.74 0.34
N ALA A 175 -50.06 32.97 0.27
CA ALA A 175 -49.49 34.23 0.82
C ALA A 175 -50.59 35.21 1.35
N LEU A 176 -50.35 36.36 2.02
CA LEU A 176 -49.24 36.91 2.84
C LEU A 176 -49.77 38.14 3.64
N GLU A 177 -49.16 38.46 4.80
CA GLU A 177 -49.50 39.62 5.66
C GLU A 177 -48.68 40.88 5.34
N PRO A 178 -49.02 42.09 5.86
CA PRO A 178 -48.23 43.31 5.65
C PRO A 178 -46.81 43.17 6.21
N THR A 179 -45.85 43.02 5.30
CA THR A 179 -44.47 42.62 5.62
C THR A 179 -43.74 43.69 6.44
N ILE A 180 -43.56 43.42 7.74
CA ILE A 180 -42.40 43.95 8.44
C ILE A 180 -41.18 43.27 7.80
N ASP A 181 -40.37 44.07 7.10
CA ASP A 181 -39.13 43.56 6.51
C ASP A 181 -38.09 43.34 7.61
N TYR A 182 -38.10 42.15 8.21
CA TYR A 182 -37.11 41.73 9.20
C TYR A 182 -35.69 41.54 8.61
N LEU A 183 -35.53 41.69 7.28
CA LEU A 183 -34.25 41.71 6.58
C LEU A 183 -33.75 43.15 6.36
N ALA A 184 -34.58 44.18 6.63
CA ALA A 184 -34.19 45.59 6.57
C ALA A 184 -33.11 45.91 7.61
N ARG A 185 -31.85 45.96 7.15
CA ARG A 185 -30.64 46.02 7.99
C ARG A 185 -29.59 47.00 7.48
N ASP A 186 -29.68 47.44 6.23
CA ASP A 186 -28.83 48.50 5.69
C ASP A 186 -29.46 49.89 5.94
N TYR A 187 -28.66 50.95 5.79
CA TYR A 187 -29.10 52.33 5.96
C TYR A 187 -30.37 52.68 5.14
N ALA A 188 -30.49 52.19 3.90
CA ALA A 188 -31.56 52.58 2.99
C ALA A 188 -32.91 51.92 3.38
N SER A 189 -32.87 50.63 3.69
CA SER A 189 -34.00 49.82 4.15
C SER A 189 -34.44 50.23 5.56
N LEU A 190 -33.51 50.51 6.48
CA LEU A 190 -33.83 51.04 7.82
C LEU A 190 -34.44 52.45 7.74
N ARG A 191 -33.85 53.36 6.96
CA ARG A 191 -34.42 54.70 6.70
C ARG A 191 -35.82 54.59 6.13
N ARG A 192 -36.03 53.71 5.14
CA ARG A 192 -37.35 53.43 4.57
C ARG A 192 -38.33 52.88 5.61
N LEU A 193 -37.95 51.86 6.39
CA LEU A 193 -38.80 51.24 7.40
C LEU A 193 -39.25 52.27 8.44
N LEU A 194 -38.36 53.18 8.86
CA LEU A 194 -38.70 54.31 9.73
C LEU A 194 -39.71 55.26 9.07
N PHE A 195 -39.54 55.62 7.79
CA PHE A 195 -40.51 56.45 7.05
C PHE A 195 -41.86 55.77 6.84
N ASP A 196 -41.88 54.50 6.43
CA ASP A 196 -43.09 53.70 6.15
C ASP A 196 -43.85 53.44 7.47
N ARG A 197 -43.15 53.18 8.58
CA ARG A 197 -43.75 53.10 9.92
C ARG A 197 -44.30 54.44 10.40
N LEU A 198 -43.58 55.54 10.16
CA LEU A 198 -44.00 56.88 10.57
C LEU A 198 -45.22 57.36 9.79
N ALA A 199 -45.37 56.97 8.52
CA ALA A 199 -46.58 57.20 7.73
C ALA A 199 -47.84 56.50 8.30
N VAL A 200 -47.67 55.41 9.06
CA VAL A 200 -48.77 54.71 9.77
C VAL A 200 -49.00 55.27 11.18
N VAL A 201 -47.95 55.75 11.86
CA VAL A 201 -48.01 56.21 13.26
C VAL A 201 -48.36 57.70 13.41
N ALA A 202 -47.96 58.54 12.46
CA ALA A 202 -48.25 59.97 12.42
C ALA A 202 -48.51 60.43 10.96
N PRO A 203 -49.67 60.07 10.36
CA PRO A 203 -49.99 60.31 8.94
C PRO A 203 -50.08 61.81 8.55
N GLU A 204 -50.19 62.70 9.54
CA GLU A 204 -50.04 64.14 9.42
C GLU A 204 -48.59 64.60 9.14
N TRP A 205 -47.56 63.81 9.47
CA TRP A 205 -46.16 64.16 9.24
C TRP A 205 -45.69 63.82 7.82
N ARG A 206 -45.62 64.85 6.97
CA ARG A 206 -45.36 64.73 5.53
C ARG A 206 -44.04 65.34 5.05
N GLU A 207 -43.20 65.80 5.97
CA GLU A 207 -41.92 66.44 5.62
C GLU A 207 -40.93 65.43 5.02
N ARG A 208 -40.21 65.84 3.97
CA ARG A 208 -39.25 65.03 3.20
C ARG A 208 -38.01 65.82 2.76
N ASN A 209 -37.88 67.09 3.15
CA ASN A 209 -36.73 67.94 2.88
C ASN A 209 -35.46 67.41 3.60
N PRO A 210 -34.35 67.11 2.90
CA PRO A 210 -33.10 66.70 3.54
C PRO A 210 -32.47 67.71 4.52
N ALA A 211 -32.90 68.98 4.48
CA ALA A 211 -32.49 70.01 5.43
C ALA A 211 -33.39 70.12 6.68
N ASP A 212 -34.44 69.30 6.80
CA ASP A 212 -35.26 69.23 8.02
C ASP A 212 -34.54 68.47 9.15
N LEU A 213 -34.74 68.94 10.39
CA LEU A 213 -34.17 68.35 11.59
C LEU A 213 -34.77 66.96 11.90
N GLY A 214 -36.06 66.75 11.63
CA GLY A 214 -36.71 65.45 11.77
C GLY A 214 -36.15 64.41 10.79
N VAL A 215 -35.99 64.80 9.52
CA VAL A 215 -35.34 63.97 8.49
C VAL A 215 -33.89 63.65 8.89
N ALA A 216 -33.10 64.63 9.32
CA ALA A 216 -31.72 64.41 9.76
C ALA A 216 -31.62 63.45 10.98
N ILE A 217 -32.58 63.49 11.91
CA ILE A 217 -32.65 62.55 13.04
C ILE A 217 -32.96 61.13 12.56
N ILE A 218 -33.91 60.95 11.63
CA ILE A 218 -34.25 59.63 11.05
C ILE A 218 -33.02 59.04 10.33
N GLU A 219 -32.25 59.86 9.62
CA GLU A 219 -31.04 59.43 8.92
C GLU A 219 -29.90 59.08 9.88
N GLY A 220 -29.71 59.85 10.96
CA GLY A 220 -28.77 59.51 12.03
C GLY A 220 -29.11 58.19 12.74
N LEU A 221 -30.40 57.94 12.97
CA LEU A 221 -30.88 56.67 13.54
C LEU A 221 -30.67 55.49 12.57
N ALA A 222 -30.94 55.68 11.27
CA ALA A 222 -30.69 54.65 10.26
C ALA A 222 -29.20 54.29 10.14
N TYR A 223 -28.29 55.29 10.18
CA TYR A 223 -26.84 55.07 10.16
C TYR A 223 -26.33 54.30 11.39
N ILE A 224 -26.82 54.64 12.59
CA ILE A 224 -26.50 53.89 13.81
C ILE A 224 -27.07 52.47 13.75
N GLY A 225 -28.26 52.29 13.20
CA GLY A 225 -28.89 50.98 13.00
C GLY A 225 -28.08 50.07 12.07
N ASP A 226 -27.63 50.57 10.92
CA ASP A 226 -26.78 49.85 9.97
C ASP A 226 -25.46 49.38 10.62
N TYR A 227 -24.75 50.31 11.27
CA TYR A 227 -23.51 49.99 11.99
C TYR A 227 -23.70 48.94 13.10
N LEU A 228 -24.81 49.02 13.84
CA LEU A 228 -25.15 48.04 14.87
C LEU A 228 -25.57 46.69 14.28
N SER A 229 -26.30 46.65 13.16
CA SER A 229 -26.64 45.41 12.47
C SER A 229 -25.39 44.71 11.96
N TYR A 230 -24.49 45.44 11.28
CA TYR A 230 -23.21 44.89 10.83
C TYR A 230 -22.38 44.32 12.00
N TYR A 231 -22.35 45.01 13.16
CA TYR A 231 -21.65 44.49 14.33
C TYR A 231 -22.32 43.25 14.91
N GLN A 232 -23.66 43.20 14.97
CA GLN A 232 -24.41 42.02 15.41
C GLN A 232 -24.15 40.83 14.48
N ASP A 233 -24.19 41.01 13.17
CA ASP A 233 -23.95 39.95 12.20
C ASP A 233 -22.49 39.48 12.20
N ALA A 234 -21.52 40.39 12.40
CA ALA A 234 -20.12 40.02 12.58
C ALA A 234 -19.87 39.22 13.87
N VAL A 235 -20.62 39.46 14.95
CA VAL A 235 -20.54 38.68 16.20
C VAL A 235 -21.30 37.36 16.09
N ALA A 236 -22.49 37.35 15.48
CA ALA A 236 -23.30 36.16 15.27
C ALA A 236 -22.61 35.16 14.35
N ALA A 237 -21.96 35.62 13.27
CA ALA A 237 -21.15 34.78 12.41
C ALA A 237 -20.03 34.07 13.20
N GLU A 238 -19.37 34.76 14.13
CA GLU A 238 -18.31 34.18 14.96
C GLU A 238 -18.83 33.26 16.10
N ALA A 239 -20.15 33.14 16.28
CA ALA A 239 -20.79 32.38 17.37
C ALA A 239 -21.25 30.95 16.99
N TYR A 240 -21.17 30.57 15.71
CA TYR A 240 -21.45 29.21 15.23
C TYR A 240 -20.28 28.69 14.39
N LEU A 241 -20.03 27.38 14.46
CA LEU A 241 -18.85 26.76 13.84
C LEU A 241 -18.80 26.93 12.32
N ASP A 242 -19.97 26.84 11.67
CA ASP A 242 -20.16 26.92 10.21
C ASP A 242 -19.96 28.34 9.64
N THR A 243 -20.29 29.37 10.43
CA THR A 243 -20.22 30.78 10.02
C THR A 243 -18.96 31.52 10.48
N ALA A 244 -18.17 30.94 11.39
CA ALA A 244 -17.06 31.62 12.06
C ALA A 244 -15.85 31.80 11.13
N ARG A 245 -15.42 33.05 10.93
CA ARG A 245 -14.35 33.41 9.98
C ARG A 245 -12.96 33.44 10.64
N ARG A 246 -12.87 33.52 11.98
CA ARG A 246 -11.59 33.51 12.70
C ARG A 246 -11.26 32.12 13.24
N ARG A 247 -10.08 31.58 12.90
CA ARG A 247 -9.53 30.31 13.44
C ARG A 247 -9.56 30.25 14.98
N VAL A 248 -9.41 31.39 15.66
CA VAL A 248 -9.49 31.48 17.14
C VAL A 248 -10.90 31.20 17.66
N SER A 249 -11.95 31.62 16.95
CA SER A 249 -13.34 31.33 17.29
C SER A 249 -13.68 29.88 16.97
N VAL A 250 -13.27 29.38 15.80
CA VAL A 250 -13.39 27.95 15.41
C VAL A 250 -12.74 27.04 16.46
N ARG A 251 -11.49 27.33 16.87
CA ARG A 251 -10.77 26.55 17.92
C ARG A 251 -11.46 26.60 19.29
N ARG A 252 -12.20 27.68 19.62
CA ARG A 252 -12.98 27.77 20.86
C ARG A 252 -14.24 26.90 20.82
N HIS A 253 -14.95 26.88 19.69
CA HIS A 253 -16.13 26.02 19.52
C HIS A 253 -15.73 24.54 19.42
N ALA A 254 -14.69 24.21 18.67
CA ALA A 254 -14.13 22.87 18.58
C ALA A 254 -13.76 22.29 19.96
N ARG A 255 -13.18 23.11 20.85
CA ARG A 255 -12.87 22.71 22.24
C ARG A 255 -14.11 22.36 23.08
N LEU A 256 -15.31 22.82 22.74
CA LEU A 256 -16.55 22.40 23.43
C LEU A 256 -17.03 21.00 23.01
N LEU A 257 -16.44 20.45 21.93
CA LEU A 257 -16.64 19.09 21.44
C LEU A 257 -15.43 18.20 21.75
N ASP A 258 -14.55 18.65 22.65
CA ASP A 258 -13.22 18.07 22.94
C ASP A 258 -12.34 17.82 21.70
N TYR A 259 -12.60 18.52 20.58
CA TYR A 259 -11.82 18.41 19.35
C TYR A 259 -10.64 19.40 19.34
N PRO A 260 -9.38 18.93 19.43
CA PRO A 260 -8.21 19.79 19.30
C PRO A 260 -8.04 20.19 17.82
N LEU A 261 -8.42 21.42 17.47
CA LEU A 261 -8.16 21.95 16.13
C LEU A 261 -6.65 22.09 15.91
N ASP A 262 -6.08 21.16 15.15
CA ASP A 262 -4.68 21.11 14.71
C ASP A 262 -4.15 22.48 14.23
N ASP A 263 -2.86 22.76 14.46
CA ASP A 263 -2.22 24.02 14.06
C ASP A 263 -1.60 24.00 12.65
N GLY A 264 -1.33 22.82 12.12
CA GLY A 264 -0.72 22.53 10.82
C GLY A 264 0.54 21.69 11.01
N ALA A 265 0.55 20.46 10.48
CA ALA A 265 1.73 19.60 10.48
C ALA A 265 2.84 20.15 9.57
N ASN A 266 4.09 19.95 9.99
CA ASN A 266 5.29 20.18 9.19
C ASN A 266 5.50 19.06 8.16
N ALA A 267 6.28 19.36 7.12
CA ALA A 267 6.49 18.45 5.99
C ALA A 267 7.48 17.33 6.37
N ARG A 268 7.01 16.08 6.37
CA ARG A 268 7.81 14.89 6.68
C ARG A 268 8.34 14.23 5.40
N ALA A 269 9.53 13.66 5.48
CA ALA A 269 10.19 12.98 4.37
C ALA A 269 10.89 11.70 4.84
N TRP A 270 10.82 10.64 4.04
CA TRP A 270 11.65 9.45 4.21
C TRP A 270 13.04 9.69 3.61
N VAL A 271 14.10 9.45 4.38
CA VAL A 271 15.48 9.62 3.93
C VAL A 271 16.26 8.32 4.09
N GLN A 272 16.86 7.84 2.98
CA GLN A 272 17.82 6.73 3.03
C GLN A 272 19.19 7.24 3.49
N ILE A 273 19.79 6.58 4.48
CA ILE A 273 21.14 6.91 4.98
C ILE A 273 22.08 5.74 4.72
N ARG A 274 22.96 5.89 3.71
CA ARG A 274 23.94 4.86 3.35
C ARG A 274 25.14 4.86 4.29
N VAL A 275 25.51 3.70 4.82
CA VAL A 275 26.62 3.53 5.78
C VAL A 275 27.71 2.60 5.25
N ASN A 276 28.97 2.91 5.53
CA ASN A 276 30.16 2.15 5.11
C ASN A 276 30.79 1.33 6.25
N VAL A 277 30.03 1.10 7.32
CA VAL A 277 30.40 0.30 8.50
C VAL A 277 29.28 -0.71 8.77
N ALA A 278 29.63 -1.89 9.27
CA ALA A 278 28.71 -3.03 9.41
C ALA A 278 27.38 -2.63 10.08
N SER A 279 27.44 -1.84 11.16
CA SER A 279 26.28 -1.17 11.75
C SER A 279 26.63 0.21 12.33
N LEU A 280 25.64 1.10 12.41
CA LEU A 280 25.77 2.45 12.99
C LEU A 280 24.45 2.89 13.63
N THR A 281 24.47 3.26 14.91
CA THR A 281 23.30 3.85 15.58
C THR A 281 23.23 5.35 15.28
N LEU A 282 22.17 5.77 14.59
CA LEU A 282 21.84 7.18 14.39
C LEU A 282 20.84 7.61 15.47
N PRO A 283 21.08 8.68 16.24
CA PRO A 283 20.07 9.20 17.17
C PRO A 283 19.04 10.10 16.46
N ALA A 284 17.93 10.36 17.13
CA ALA A 284 17.04 11.48 16.80
C ALA A 284 17.78 12.83 16.93
N GLY A 285 17.20 13.90 16.40
CA GLY A 285 17.77 15.26 16.52
C GLY A 285 19.02 15.47 15.67
N ARG A 286 19.10 14.83 14.49
CA ARG A 286 20.22 15.02 13.54
C ARG A 286 19.77 15.81 12.32
N PRO A 287 20.38 16.99 12.05
CA PRO A 287 20.01 17.83 10.93
C PRO A 287 20.53 17.25 9.61
N LEU A 288 19.64 17.18 8.64
CA LEU A 288 19.85 16.77 7.26
C LEU A 288 19.63 18.00 6.38
N LEU A 289 20.66 18.38 5.61
CA LEU A 289 20.65 19.59 4.78
C LEU A 289 20.40 19.22 3.31
N THR A 290 19.57 19.99 2.60
CA THR A 290 19.52 19.89 1.13
C THR A 290 20.88 20.12 0.50
N ARG A 291 21.22 19.36 -0.54
CA ARG A 291 22.54 19.34 -1.20
C ARG A 291 23.03 20.75 -1.56
N VAL A 292 24.19 21.12 -1.02
CA VAL A 292 24.92 22.35 -1.37
C VAL A 292 26.05 21.99 -2.34
N ASN A 293 26.12 22.66 -3.48
CA ASN A 293 27.13 22.37 -4.51
C ASN A 293 28.55 22.66 -4.01
N GLY A 294 29.49 21.77 -4.32
CA GLY A 294 30.90 21.89 -3.92
C GLY A 294 31.22 21.43 -2.49
N LEU A 295 30.24 20.92 -1.73
CA LEU A 295 30.46 20.34 -0.40
C LEU A 295 30.25 18.81 -0.38
N PRO A 296 30.96 18.06 0.49
CA PRO A 296 30.78 16.62 0.63
C PRO A 296 29.41 16.28 1.27
N PRO A 297 28.86 15.08 1.03
CA PRO A 297 27.54 14.68 1.53
C PRO A 297 27.50 14.45 3.05
N VAL A 298 28.65 14.25 3.69
CA VAL A 298 28.78 14.13 5.15
C VAL A 298 29.59 15.31 5.66
N LEU A 299 28.98 16.11 6.52
CA LEU A 299 29.59 17.28 7.16
C LEU A 299 29.88 16.95 8.62
N ARG A 300 31.05 17.35 9.13
CA ARG A 300 31.38 17.19 10.55
C ARG A 300 30.72 18.32 11.36
N PRO A 301 30.35 18.08 12.63
CA PRO A 301 30.06 19.17 13.56
C PRO A 301 31.21 20.19 13.57
N ASP A 302 30.86 21.47 13.77
CA ASP A 302 31.79 22.60 13.95
C ASP A 302 32.80 22.82 12.81
N SER A 303 32.54 22.27 11.62
CA SER A 303 33.44 22.37 10.46
C SER A 303 33.16 23.59 9.58
N ASN A 304 34.19 24.05 8.87
CA ASN A 304 34.08 25.16 7.90
C ASN A 304 33.17 24.81 6.72
N GLU A 305 32.94 23.54 6.45
CA GLU A 305 32.02 23.03 5.43
C GLU A 305 30.58 23.13 5.93
N LEU A 306 30.32 22.79 7.19
CA LEU A 306 29.01 23.00 7.84
C LEU A 306 28.66 24.49 7.96
N ALA A 307 29.63 25.34 8.29
CA ALA A 307 29.44 26.79 8.31
C ALA A 307 29.09 27.33 6.91
N ARG A 308 29.81 26.91 5.87
CA ARG A 308 29.52 27.27 4.46
C ARG A 308 28.17 26.73 3.99
N ALA A 309 27.80 25.51 4.37
CA ALA A 309 26.48 24.95 4.10
C ALA A 309 25.39 25.82 4.71
N ARG A 310 25.46 26.12 6.01
CA ARG A 310 24.48 26.97 6.71
C ARG A 310 24.39 28.40 6.14
N GLN A 311 25.50 28.97 5.67
CA GLN A 311 25.51 30.28 4.98
C GLN A 311 24.67 30.29 3.68
N SER A 312 24.61 29.17 2.95
CA SER A 312 23.77 29.04 1.74
C SER A 312 22.27 28.88 2.01
N ARG A 313 21.84 28.85 3.28
CA ARG A 313 20.44 28.68 3.73
C ARG A 313 19.71 27.49 3.08
N PRO A 314 20.26 26.25 3.18
CA PRO A 314 19.58 25.05 2.73
C PRO A 314 18.26 24.84 3.49
N VAL A 315 17.35 24.08 2.90
CA VAL A 315 16.22 23.52 3.65
C VAL A 315 16.78 22.46 4.59
N VAL A 316 16.29 22.45 5.83
CA VAL A 316 16.72 21.55 6.89
C VAL A 316 15.57 20.62 7.25
N PHE A 317 15.89 19.34 7.41
CA PHE A 317 15.05 18.34 8.03
C PHE A 317 15.79 17.75 9.23
N GLU A 318 15.08 17.20 10.20
CA GLU A 318 15.67 16.63 11.42
C GLU A 318 15.13 15.21 11.68
N THR A 319 16.01 14.27 12.06
CA THR A 319 15.62 12.88 12.30
C THR A 319 14.68 12.75 13.51
N MET A 320 13.48 12.21 13.28
CA MET A 320 12.43 12.15 14.30
C MET A 320 12.70 11.10 15.39
N HIS A 321 13.38 10.01 15.03
CA HIS A 321 13.59 8.86 15.89
C HIS A 321 15.05 8.37 15.80
N PRO A 322 15.56 7.67 16.83
CA PRO A 322 16.77 6.88 16.67
C PRO A 322 16.54 5.76 15.64
N ALA A 323 17.58 5.41 14.89
CA ALA A 323 17.55 4.36 13.89
C ALA A 323 18.85 3.54 13.95
N GLN A 324 18.73 2.21 13.86
CA GLN A 324 19.87 1.33 13.74
C GLN A 324 20.12 1.04 12.26
N LEU A 325 21.25 1.53 11.74
CA LEU A 325 21.61 1.39 10.33
C LEU A 325 22.58 0.22 10.16
N PHE A 326 22.56 -0.42 8.98
CA PHE A 326 23.41 -1.55 8.62
C PHE A 326 23.96 -1.42 7.19
N GLN A 327 25.23 -1.76 6.96
CA GLN A 327 25.81 -1.70 5.60
C GLN A 327 25.11 -2.66 4.62
N ALA A 328 24.63 -3.81 5.13
CA ALA A 328 23.86 -4.78 4.35
C ALA A 328 22.50 -4.24 3.86
N HIS A 329 21.95 -3.20 4.51
CA HIS A 329 20.65 -2.61 4.17
C HIS A 329 20.75 -1.44 3.17
N ASN A 330 21.95 -1.09 2.71
CA ASN A 330 22.16 -0.03 1.71
C ASN A 330 21.50 -0.32 0.35
N GLU A 331 21.44 -1.60 -0.03
CA GLU A 331 20.82 -2.14 -1.25
C GLU A 331 20.41 -3.59 -0.93
N LEU A 332 19.12 -3.87 -0.90
CA LEU A 332 18.56 -5.19 -0.68
C LEU A 332 18.04 -5.73 -2.01
N ARG A 333 18.64 -6.83 -2.49
CA ARG A 333 18.28 -7.47 -3.76
C ARG A 333 17.11 -8.43 -3.55
N PHE A 334 16.07 -8.31 -4.38
CA PHE A 334 14.94 -9.25 -4.39
C PHE A 334 15.38 -10.64 -4.86
N TYR A 335 14.66 -11.68 -4.41
CA TYR A 335 14.90 -13.05 -4.82
C TYR A 335 13.80 -13.54 -5.76
N THR A 336 14.15 -13.83 -7.01
CA THR A 336 13.19 -14.18 -8.08
C THR A 336 12.91 -15.68 -8.20
N TRP A 337 13.41 -16.51 -7.28
CA TRP A 337 13.27 -17.99 -7.30
C TRP A 337 13.67 -18.63 -8.65
N GLY A 338 14.62 -18.02 -9.37
CA GLY A 338 15.14 -18.49 -10.65
C GLY A 338 14.51 -17.86 -11.89
N GLU A 339 13.48 -17.02 -11.76
CA GLU A 339 12.92 -16.25 -12.86
C GLU A 339 13.88 -15.16 -13.37
N GLU A 340 13.88 -14.93 -14.70
CA GLU A 340 14.59 -13.78 -15.31
C GLU A 340 13.66 -12.60 -15.61
N GLY A 341 12.34 -12.81 -15.66
CA GLY A 341 11.31 -11.80 -15.98
C GLY A 341 10.27 -11.61 -14.87
N CYS A 342 10.66 -11.74 -13.61
CA CYS A 342 9.75 -11.58 -12.48
C CYS A 342 9.35 -10.11 -12.26
N SER A 343 8.11 -9.86 -11.85
CA SER A 343 7.65 -8.55 -11.41
C SER A 343 6.66 -8.66 -10.26
N LEU A 344 6.64 -7.67 -9.37
CA LEU A 344 5.60 -7.53 -8.34
C LEU A 344 4.40 -6.78 -8.96
N PRO A 345 3.19 -7.35 -8.96
CA PRO A 345 2.01 -6.69 -9.54
C PRO A 345 1.49 -5.55 -8.66
N VAL A 346 0.63 -4.71 -9.25
CA VAL A 346 -0.19 -3.74 -8.51
C VAL A 346 -0.98 -4.46 -7.43
N GLY A 347 -1.01 -3.90 -6.21
CA GLY A 347 -1.67 -4.50 -5.05
C GLY A 347 -0.83 -5.55 -4.30
N ALA A 348 0.42 -5.82 -4.70
CA ALA A 348 1.28 -6.74 -3.97
C ALA A 348 1.64 -6.23 -2.56
N THR A 349 1.64 -7.16 -1.59
CA THR A 349 1.89 -6.95 -0.15
C THR A 349 2.99 -7.84 0.43
N ARG A 350 3.67 -8.64 -0.42
CA ARG A 350 4.76 -9.55 -0.03
C ARG A 350 5.82 -9.69 -1.12
N ALA A 351 7.05 -10.02 -0.73
CA ALA A 351 8.16 -10.34 -1.62
C ALA A 351 9.25 -11.15 -0.91
N SER A 352 10.14 -11.76 -1.70
CA SER A 352 11.32 -12.47 -1.22
C SER A 352 12.57 -11.60 -1.37
N LEU A 353 13.45 -11.57 -0.37
CA LEU A 353 14.77 -10.94 -0.42
C LEU A 353 15.89 -11.98 -0.37
N HIS A 354 17.00 -11.74 -1.06
CA HIS A 354 18.14 -12.66 -1.10
C HIS A 354 18.97 -12.59 0.19
N GLY A 355 19.19 -13.74 0.84
CA GLY A 355 19.91 -13.88 2.11
C GLY A 355 18.99 -13.95 3.32
N ASP A 356 19.51 -14.42 4.46
CA ASP A 356 18.84 -14.28 5.76
C ASP A 356 19.19 -12.91 6.36
N LEU A 357 18.16 -12.08 6.53
CA LEU A 357 18.24 -10.73 7.07
C LEU A 357 17.59 -10.63 8.44
N THR A 358 16.95 -11.69 8.96
CA THR A 358 16.06 -11.66 10.14
C THR A 358 16.75 -11.22 11.44
N ALA A 359 18.06 -11.41 11.54
CA ALA A 359 18.87 -10.90 12.65
C ALA A 359 18.98 -9.35 12.68
N THR A 360 18.66 -8.69 11.58
CA THR A 360 18.86 -7.24 11.37
C THR A 360 17.60 -6.49 10.94
N LEU A 361 16.72 -7.13 10.13
CA LEU A 361 15.50 -6.56 9.56
C LEU A 361 14.27 -7.03 10.35
N LYS A 362 13.34 -6.14 10.67
CA LYS A 362 12.22 -6.40 11.60
C LYS A 362 10.88 -5.84 11.11
N ALA A 363 9.79 -6.43 11.62
CA ALA A 363 8.47 -5.82 11.53
C ALA A 363 8.45 -4.44 12.22
N GLY A 364 7.74 -3.49 11.62
CA GLY A 364 7.74 -2.07 11.98
C GLY A 364 8.74 -1.21 11.18
N GLU A 365 9.79 -1.81 10.62
CA GLU A 365 10.77 -1.08 9.81
C GLU A 365 10.22 -0.75 8.41
N VAL A 366 10.71 0.33 7.80
CA VAL A 366 10.28 0.80 6.48
C VAL A 366 11.37 0.52 5.45
N LEU A 367 10.98 -0.07 4.32
CA LEU A 367 11.80 -0.17 3.12
C LEU A 367 11.23 0.77 2.04
N ILE A 368 12.10 1.32 1.19
CA ILE A 368 11.66 1.99 -0.05
C ILE A 368 12.05 1.12 -1.22
N PHE A 369 11.07 0.64 -1.98
CA PHE A 369 11.33 -0.04 -3.25
C PHE A 369 11.50 1.01 -4.35
N ILE A 370 12.57 0.87 -5.15
CA ILE A 370 12.85 1.78 -6.26
C ILE A 370 13.10 1.00 -7.56
N GLU A 371 12.70 1.58 -8.68
CA GLU A 371 13.39 1.32 -9.95
C GLU A 371 14.77 2.02 -9.89
N GLN A 372 15.85 1.25 -9.97
CA GLN A 372 17.25 1.72 -9.89
C GLN A 372 17.86 1.85 -11.29
N ARG A 373 17.42 1.03 -12.24
CA ARG A 373 17.80 1.00 -13.65
C ARG A 373 16.55 0.73 -14.50
N SER A 374 16.44 1.37 -15.65
CA SER A 374 15.31 1.12 -16.57
C SER A 374 15.29 -0.36 -17.00
N PRO A 375 14.15 -1.07 -16.87
CA PRO A 375 13.99 -2.45 -17.37
C PRO A 375 14.27 -2.60 -18.87
N HIS A 376 14.15 -1.52 -19.64
CA HIS A 376 14.25 -1.54 -21.10
C HIS A 376 15.66 -1.20 -21.62
N THR A 377 16.41 -0.34 -20.92
CA THR A 377 17.70 0.18 -21.40
C THR A 377 18.89 -0.11 -20.48
N GLY A 378 18.64 -0.51 -19.23
CA GLY A 378 19.67 -0.77 -18.22
C GLY A 378 20.32 0.49 -17.62
N TYR A 379 20.10 1.68 -18.20
CA TYR A 379 20.65 2.94 -17.67
C TYR A 379 19.93 3.39 -16.39
N ARG A 380 20.69 4.03 -15.49
CA ARG A 380 20.16 4.76 -14.32
C ARG A 380 19.45 6.06 -14.67
N ALA A 381 19.86 6.71 -15.76
CA ALA A 381 19.27 7.98 -16.21
C ALA A 381 17.82 7.80 -16.72
N ASP A 382 17.51 6.61 -17.25
CA ASP A 382 16.20 6.26 -17.82
C ASP A 382 15.24 5.63 -16.78
N ALA A 383 15.69 5.41 -15.55
CA ALA A 383 14.90 4.79 -14.49
C ALA A 383 13.83 5.77 -13.97
N ASP A 384 12.57 5.31 -13.90
CA ASP A 384 11.42 6.16 -13.58
C ASP A 384 11.46 6.65 -12.11
N PRO A 385 11.64 7.96 -11.84
CA PRO A 385 11.73 8.47 -10.48
C PRO A 385 10.39 8.46 -9.73
N ALA A 386 9.26 8.22 -10.41
CA ALA A 386 7.95 8.02 -9.78
C ALA A 386 7.74 6.57 -9.32
N ARG A 387 8.52 5.59 -9.80
CA ARG A 387 8.51 4.20 -9.32
C ARG A 387 9.30 4.06 -8.02
N ARG A 388 8.80 4.73 -6.99
CA ARG A 388 9.35 4.73 -5.63
C ARG A 388 8.21 4.62 -4.64
N HIS A 389 8.21 3.55 -3.86
CA HIS A 389 7.14 3.27 -2.90
C HIS A 389 7.72 2.86 -1.55
N ALA A 390 7.20 3.45 -0.47
CA ALA A 390 7.61 3.13 0.89
C ALA A 390 6.64 2.09 1.47
N VAL A 391 7.18 1.04 2.10
CA VAL A 391 6.41 -0.06 2.68
C VAL A 391 6.85 -0.33 4.12
N ARG A 392 5.91 -0.33 5.06
CA ARG A 392 6.14 -0.71 6.46
C ARG A 392 5.95 -2.20 6.64
N LEU A 393 7.01 -2.90 7.04
CA LEU A 393 7.03 -4.35 7.20
C LEU A 393 6.11 -4.79 8.35
N THR A 394 5.31 -5.81 8.12
CA THR A 394 4.43 -6.46 9.11
C THR A 394 4.97 -7.82 9.56
N ARG A 395 5.71 -8.50 8.68
CA ARG A 395 6.29 -9.82 8.93
C ARG A 395 7.63 -9.94 8.18
N VAL A 396 8.61 -10.54 8.85
CA VAL A 396 9.94 -10.85 8.31
C VAL A 396 10.29 -12.25 8.80
N VAL A 397 10.55 -13.20 7.89
CA VAL A 397 10.80 -14.62 8.21
C VAL A 397 11.92 -15.18 7.34
N ALA A 398 12.81 -15.97 7.95
CA ALA A 398 13.84 -16.69 7.22
C ALA A 398 13.24 -17.96 6.59
N ASP A 399 13.49 -18.16 5.30
CA ASP A 399 13.21 -19.38 4.56
C ASP A 399 14.47 -19.78 3.76
N SER A 400 14.42 -20.85 2.98
CA SER A 400 15.52 -21.24 2.11
C SER A 400 15.04 -21.97 0.87
N ASP A 401 15.53 -21.53 -0.29
CA ASP A 401 15.32 -22.23 -1.57
C ASP A 401 16.25 -23.45 -1.65
N PRO A 402 15.74 -24.70 -1.61
CA PRO A 402 16.59 -25.90 -1.66
C PRO A 402 17.15 -26.19 -3.06
N LEU A 403 16.64 -25.50 -4.09
CA LEU A 403 17.15 -25.53 -5.47
C LEU A 403 18.02 -24.30 -5.78
N GLY A 404 18.04 -23.30 -4.90
CA GLY A 404 18.56 -21.95 -5.17
C GLY A 404 20.00 -21.90 -5.70
N GLY A 405 20.87 -22.79 -5.22
CA GLY A 405 22.25 -22.92 -5.70
C GLY A 405 22.38 -23.32 -7.17
N GLN A 406 21.36 -23.89 -7.81
CA GLN A 406 21.37 -24.20 -9.25
C GLN A 406 21.29 -22.95 -10.14
N PHE A 407 20.88 -21.80 -9.57
CA PHE A 407 20.81 -20.51 -10.29
C PHE A 407 22.06 -19.64 -10.08
N ALA A 408 23.04 -20.12 -9.31
CA ALA A 408 24.35 -19.50 -9.18
C ALA A 408 25.26 -19.84 -10.38
N ASP A 409 26.29 -19.03 -10.59
CA ASP A 409 27.37 -19.31 -11.54
C ASP A 409 28.72 -19.42 -10.78
N PRO A 410 29.36 -20.61 -10.73
CA PRO A 410 28.89 -21.90 -11.23
C PRO A 410 27.75 -22.49 -10.36
N PRO A 411 26.90 -23.36 -10.92
CA PRO A 411 25.76 -23.94 -10.21
C PRO A 411 26.19 -24.95 -9.14
N THR A 412 25.44 -25.01 -8.04
CA THR A 412 25.73 -25.85 -6.86
C THR A 412 24.48 -26.53 -6.31
N ASN A 413 24.65 -27.62 -5.55
CA ASN A 413 23.56 -28.30 -4.84
C ASN A 413 23.29 -27.68 -3.45
N ALA A 414 23.73 -26.45 -3.19
CA ALA A 414 23.51 -25.76 -1.92
C ALA A 414 22.12 -25.09 -1.91
N ALA A 415 21.47 -25.10 -0.75
CA ALA A 415 20.26 -24.30 -0.53
C ALA A 415 20.64 -22.82 -0.34
N THR A 416 19.87 -21.90 -0.93
CA THR A 416 20.07 -20.46 -0.80
C THR A 416 19.21 -19.94 0.36
N PRO A 417 19.75 -19.17 1.33
CA PRO A 417 18.93 -18.51 2.35
C PRO A 417 18.13 -17.36 1.74
N VAL A 418 16.88 -17.21 2.16
CA VAL A 418 15.91 -16.22 1.65
C VAL A 418 15.22 -15.56 2.85
N THR A 419 14.85 -14.29 2.73
CA THR A 419 13.99 -13.62 3.71
C THR A 419 12.65 -13.28 3.06
N GLU A 420 11.59 -13.93 3.52
CA GLU A 420 10.22 -13.57 3.16
C GLU A 420 9.80 -12.33 3.94
N ILE A 421 9.34 -11.30 3.22
CA ILE A 421 8.81 -10.06 3.79
C ILE A 421 7.35 -9.85 3.39
N GLU A 422 6.53 -9.44 4.35
CA GLU A 422 5.17 -8.92 4.13
C GLU A 422 5.08 -7.51 4.71
N TRP A 423 4.25 -6.67 4.12
CA TRP A 423 4.03 -5.29 4.55
C TRP A 423 2.54 -4.95 4.70
N MET A 424 2.24 -3.73 5.16
CA MET A 424 0.88 -3.27 5.39
C MET A 424 0.06 -3.25 4.10
N ALA A 425 -1.21 -3.66 4.17
CA ALA A 425 -2.13 -3.63 3.03
C ALA A 425 -2.43 -2.20 2.53
N GLN A 426 -2.28 -1.21 3.41
CA GLN A 426 -2.32 0.22 3.11
C GLN A 426 -1.13 0.65 2.23
N ASP A 427 0.00 -0.05 2.34
CA ASP A 427 1.22 0.18 1.57
C ASP A 427 1.34 -0.79 0.37
N ALA A 428 0.24 -1.39 -0.09
CA ALA A 428 0.25 -2.26 -1.26
C ALA A 428 0.74 -1.51 -2.52
N LEU A 429 1.52 -2.17 -3.38
CA LEU A 429 2.23 -1.49 -4.47
C LEU A 429 1.28 -0.82 -5.49
N PRO A 430 1.42 0.50 -5.77
CA PRO A 430 0.53 1.22 -6.68
C PRO A 430 0.90 1.07 -8.17
N PHE A 431 2.04 0.45 -8.48
CA PHE A 431 2.54 0.18 -9.84
C PHE A 431 3.19 -1.20 -9.91
N VAL A 432 3.42 -1.72 -11.12
CA VAL A 432 4.18 -2.96 -11.32
C VAL A 432 5.68 -2.68 -11.15
N LEU A 433 6.35 -3.41 -10.27
CA LEU A 433 7.79 -3.29 -10.02
C LEU A 433 8.53 -4.45 -10.70
N ASP A 434 9.39 -4.15 -11.67
CA ASP A 434 10.16 -5.14 -12.43
C ASP A 434 11.40 -5.60 -11.64
N LEU A 435 11.56 -6.92 -11.45
CA LEU A 435 12.64 -7.55 -10.69
C LEU A 435 13.70 -8.22 -11.58
N SER A 436 13.62 -8.04 -12.90
CA SER A 436 14.55 -8.66 -13.86
C SER A 436 16.00 -8.19 -13.70
N LEU A 437 16.94 -9.01 -14.18
CA LEU A 437 18.35 -8.64 -14.30
C LEU A 437 18.59 -7.96 -15.66
N VAL A 438 18.73 -6.64 -15.65
CA VAL A 438 19.04 -5.85 -16.84
C VAL A 438 20.51 -5.95 -17.22
N GLN A 439 20.78 -5.93 -18.52
CA GLN A 439 22.12 -5.77 -19.06
C GLN A 439 22.59 -4.32 -18.82
N VAL A 440 23.67 -4.13 -18.09
CA VAL A 440 24.21 -2.80 -17.78
C VAL A 440 25.04 -2.29 -18.98
N PRO A 441 24.78 -1.05 -19.47
CA PRO A 441 25.60 -0.39 -20.48
C PRO A 441 27.02 -0.12 -19.97
N ALA A 442 28.02 -0.25 -20.84
CA ALA A 442 29.44 -0.23 -20.47
C ALA A 442 29.92 1.12 -19.87
N ASP A 443 29.20 2.20 -20.16
CA ASP A 443 29.43 3.58 -19.71
C ASP A 443 28.66 3.95 -18.42
N ASP A 444 27.70 3.12 -17.99
CA ASP A 444 26.98 3.23 -16.70
C ASP A 444 27.26 2.02 -15.78
N LEU A 445 28.38 1.33 -16.00
CA LEU A 445 28.91 0.28 -15.12
C LEU A 445 29.41 0.88 -13.80
N ASP A 446 29.10 0.19 -12.71
CA ASP A 446 29.67 0.49 -11.40
C ASP A 446 31.14 0.07 -11.28
N ALA A 447 31.83 0.60 -10.27
CA ALA A 447 33.22 0.24 -9.96
C ALA A 447 33.44 -1.26 -9.64
N GLY A 448 32.36 -2.04 -9.44
CA GLY A 448 32.41 -3.51 -9.32
C GLY A 448 32.36 -4.27 -10.66
N GLY A 449 32.01 -3.60 -11.78
CA GLY A 449 31.98 -4.21 -13.10
C GLY A 449 30.84 -5.22 -13.35
N GLU A 450 29.84 -5.33 -12.47
CA GLU A 450 28.68 -6.22 -12.66
C GLU A 450 27.90 -5.82 -13.92
N THR A 451 28.01 -6.65 -14.98
CA THR A 451 27.38 -6.43 -16.29
C THR A 451 25.89 -6.80 -16.33
N ARG A 452 25.40 -7.53 -15.33
CA ARG A 452 23.97 -7.72 -15.05
C ARG A 452 23.67 -7.23 -13.64
N GLN A 453 22.66 -6.39 -13.50
CA GLN A 453 22.19 -5.83 -12.23
C GLN A 453 20.66 -5.87 -12.18
N PRO A 454 20.02 -5.90 -11.00
CA PRO A 454 18.57 -5.81 -10.91
C PRO A 454 18.04 -4.47 -11.44
N ALA A 455 16.89 -4.48 -12.11
CA ALA A 455 16.17 -3.26 -12.49
C ALA A 455 15.68 -2.50 -11.24
N SER A 456 15.13 -3.23 -10.28
CA SER A 456 14.59 -2.68 -9.02
C SER A 456 15.21 -3.30 -7.78
N VAL A 457 15.36 -2.50 -6.73
CA VAL A 457 15.89 -2.92 -5.41
C VAL A 457 15.06 -2.36 -4.27
N ALA A 458 15.14 -3.03 -3.12
CA ALA A 458 14.65 -2.48 -1.87
C ALA A 458 15.77 -1.72 -1.15
N LEU A 459 15.46 -0.54 -0.62
CA LEU A 459 16.37 0.28 0.17
C LEU A 459 15.95 0.21 1.63
N GLY A 460 16.84 -0.30 2.49
CA GLY A 460 16.75 -0.14 3.94
C GLY A 460 17.53 1.10 4.40
N ASN A 461 17.82 1.18 5.71
CA ASN A 461 18.37 2.37 6.36
C ASN A 461 17.50 3.63 6.15
N ILE A 462 16.17 3.45 6.15
CA ILE A 462 15.19 4.51 5.98
C ILE A 462 14.88 5.15 7.34
N VAL A 463 14.93 6.47 7.41
CA VAL A 463 14.65 7.26 8.62
C VAL A 463 13.61 8.32 8.30
N LEU A 464 12.63 8.52 9.18
CA LEU A 464 11.69 9.63 9.07
C LEU A 464 12.37 10.92 9.53
N ALA A 465 12.34 11.93 8.67
CA ALA A 465 12.87 13.25 8.96
C ALA A 465 11.78 14.32 8.79
N ASP A 466 11.73 15.28 9.70
CA ASP A 466 10.68 16.31 9.74
C ASP A 466 11.24 17.69 9.39
N HIS A 467 10.47 18.53 8.70
CA HIS A 467 10.96 19.82 8.21
C HIS A 467 11.15 20.83 9.35
N GLY A 468 12.40 21.28 9.52
CA GLY A 468 12.82 22.23 10.55
C GLY A 468 14.22 21.94 11.09
N GLU A 469 14.62 22.70 12.10
CA GLU A 469 15.66 22.30 13.05
C GLU A 469 15.20 22.67 14.46
N THR A 470 15.40 21.77 15.42
CA THR A 470 15.18 22.04 16.84
C THR A 470 16.13 23.13 17.32
N LEU A 471 15.62 24.03 18.14
CA LEU A 471 16.31 25.24 18.57
C LEU A 471 16.56 25.19 20.08
N ASP A 472 17.70 25.76 20.51
CA ASP A 472 18.03 25.91 21.93
C ASP A 472 16.89 26.62 22.68
N ALA A 473 16.57 26.12 23.88
CA ALA A 473 15.48 26.65 24.70
C ALA A 473 15.70 28.13 25.07
N GLU A 474 14.70 28.97 24.79
CA GLU A 474 14.73 30.38 25.17
C GLU A 474 14.12 30.59 26.56
N GLU A 475 14.94 30.92 27.56
CA GLU A 475 14.46 31.32 28.88
C GLU A 475 13.64 32.63 28.78
N LEU A 476 12.36 32.53 29.10
CA LEU A 476 11.43 33.66 29.11
C LEU A 476 11.50 34.42 30.44
N PRO A 477 11.26 35.75 30.46
CA PRO A 477 11.28 36.54 31.69
C PRO A 477 10.28 36.03 32.74
N PRO A 478 10.60 36.08 34.04
CA PRO A 478 9.71 35.62 35.10
C PRO A 478 8.40 36.43 35.14
N VAL A 479 7.30 35.75 35.50
CA VAL A 479 5.96 36.34 35.53
C VAL A 479 5.84 37.34 36.70
N ALA A 480 5.85 38.63 36.38
CA ALA A 480 5.57 39.69 37.36
C ALA A 480 4.08 39.76 37.73
N VAL A 481 3.81 40.22 38.95
CA VAL A 481 2.47 40.33 39.57
C VAL A 481 1.52 41.26 38.80
N PRO A 482 0.21 41.17 39.06
CA PRO A 482 -0.75 40.31 38.38
C PRO A 482 -1.16 40.85 36.98
N GLN A 483 -0.20 41.33 36.18
CA GLN A 483 -0.46 41.87 34.85
C GLN A 483 -0.61 40.76 33.78
N ARG A 484 -1.11 41.13 32.59
CA ARG A 484 -1.25 40.22 31.45
C ARG A 484 0.12 39.86 30.87
N TYR A 485 0.74 38.81 31.40
CA TYR A 485 1.98 38.24 30.89
C TYR A 485 1.87 37.89 29.40
N ARG A 486 2.74 38.50 28.60
CA ARG A 486 2.82 38.35 27.13
C ARG A 486 4.29 38.41 26.69
N PRO A 487 5.09 37.36 26.94
CA PRO A 487 6.45 37.27 26.46
C PRO A 487 6.47 37.25 24.92
N ALA A 488 7.58 37.68 24.34
CA ALA A 488 7.86 37.57 22.92
C ALA A 488 9.21 36.88 22.73
N LEU A 489 9.24 35.80 21.94
CA LEU A 489 10.46 35.07 21.59
C LEU A 489 11.40 35.95 20.77
N ARG A 490 12.71 35.80 20.98
CA ARG A 490 13.77 36.44 20.17
C ARG A 490 13.66 36.00 18.70
N ARG A 491 13.37 34.73 18.47
CA ARG A 491 13.08 34.17 17.14
C ARG A 491 11.57 34.23 16.88
N ARG A 492 11.18 34.81 15.74
CA ARG A 492 9.80 34.82 15.25
C ARG A 492 9.58 33.64 14.29
N ASN A 493 8.33 33.26 14.08
CA ASN A 493 7.91 32.15 13.20
C ASN A 493 8.46 30.78 13.64
N VAL A 494 8.62 30.57 14.95
CA VAL A 494 8.88 29.24 15.53
C VAL A 494 7.56 28.44 15.55
N THR A 495 7.61 27.16 15.17
CA THR A 495 6.50 26.22 15.32
C THR A 495 6.77 25.26 16.49
N LEU A 496 5.72 24.61 16.98
CA LEU A 496 5.88 23.38 17.75
C LEU A 496 6.20 22.23 16.77
N ALA A 497 7.04 21.29 17.21
CA ALA A 497 7.10 19.96 16.59
C ALA A 497 5.90 19.15 17.09
N ALA A 498 5.26 18.38 16.22
CA ALA A 498 4.26 17.41 16.62
C ALA A 498 4.95 16.11 17.06
N ASP A 499 4.50 15.53 18.17
CA ASP A 499 5.06 14.28 18.69
C ASP A 499 5.00 13.14 17.65
N PHE A 500 5.94 12.20 17.77
CA PHE A 500 6.07 11.04 16.90
C PHE A 500 5.54 9.79 17.62
N ASP A 501 4.36 9.33 17.20
CA ASP A 501 3.84 8.00 17.52
C ASP A 501 4.35 7.02 16.44
N PRO A 502 5.15 5.98 16.79
CA PRO A 502 6.06 5.30 15.86
C PRO A 502 5.42 4.33 14.84
#